data_AF-A0AA38T977-F1
#
_entry.id   AF-A0AA38T977-F1
#
_cell.length_a   1.000
_cell.length_b   1.000
_cell.length_c   1.000
_cell.angle_alpha   90.00
_cell.angle_beta   90.00
_cell.angle_gamma   90.00
#
_symmetry.space_group_name_H-M   'P 1'
#
loop_
_entity.id
_entity.type
_entity.pdbx_description
1 polymer ?
#
loop_
_entity_poly.entity_id
_entity_poly.type
_entity_poly.pdbx_seq_one_letter_code
_entity_poly.pdbx_strand_id
1 'polypeptide(L)'
;MVGRVTKKDTRFRAVLSALNLYRFILITESSGNTNYTEVLSKNNLQKVYREWLEPLRALVSGVAAETQKDNNQLAFDTVCALNPLHFVLHRCIELVEENLKGCP
;
A
#
# COMPACT_ATOMS: atom_id res chain seq x y z
N MET A 1 -2.17 11.79 -29.99
CA MET A 1 -2.71 10.95 -28.89
C MET A 1 -1.65 10.63 -27.82
N VAL A 2 -0.76 11.57 -27.45
CA VAL A 2 0.34 11.34 -26.49
C VAL A 2 0.00 11.78 -25.05
N GLY A 3 -1.07 12.56 -24.86
CA GLY A 3 -1.38 13.20 -23.56
C GLY A 3 -2.24 12.39 -22.57
N ARG A 4 -2.80 11.23 -22.95
CA ARG A 4 -3.64 10.41 -22.05
C ARG A 4 -2.89 9.29 -21.34
N VAL A 5 -1.73 8.88 -21.86
CA VAL A 5 -0.92 7.80 -21.30
C VAL A 5 -0.15 8.27 -20.05
N THR A 6 0.27 9.53 -19.99
CA THR A 6 1.16 10.02 -18.91
C THR A 6 0.50 10.27 -17.55
N LYS A 7 -0.80 10.63 -17.50
CA LYS A 7 -1.48 10.98 -16.23
C LYS A 7 -1.88 9.76 -15.37
N LYS A 8 -2.08 8.58 -15.97
CA LYS A 8 -2.48 7.37 -15.23
C LYS A 8 -1.29 6.75 -14.49
N ASP A 9 -0.11 6.73 -15.10
CA ASP A 9 1.11 6.15 -14.51
C ASP A 9 1.65 6.93 -13.31
N THR A 10 1.51 8.26 -13.28
CA THR A 10 2.05 9.08 -12.19
C THR A 10 1.38 8.79 -10.85
N ARG A 11 0.07 8.51 -10.84
CA ARG A 11 -0.68 8.26 -9.59
C ARG A 11 -0.33 6.92 -8.98
N PHE A 12 -0.22 5.88 -9.80
CA PHE A 12 0.19 4.56 -9.33
C PHE A 12 1.59 4.60 -8.67
N ARG A 13 2.54 5.26 -9.34
CA ARG A 13 3.90 5.45 -8.82
C ARG A 13 3.90 6.23 -7.51
N ALA A 14 3.10 7.28 -7.39
CA ALA A 14 3.00 8.06 -6.16
C ALA A 14 2.47 7.23 -4.98
N VAL A 15 1.42 6.43 -5.18
CA VAL A 15 0.89 5.54 -4.14
C VAL A 15 1.92 4.49 -3.73
N LEU A 16 2.58 3.86 -4.70
CA LEU A 16 3.64 2.88 -4.42
C LEU A 16 4.80 3.51 -3.64
N SER A 17 5.24 4.72 -4.01
CA SER A 17 6.26 5.45 -3.28
C SER A 17 5.84 5.79 -1.85
N ALA A 18 4.60 6.25 -1.64
CA ALA A 18 4.07 6.56 -0.32
C ALA A 18 4.02 5.31 0.58
N LEU A 19 3.55 4.17 0.06
CA LEU A 19 3.52 2.93 0.82
C LEU A 19 4.93 2.41 1.16
N ASN A 20 5.89 2.54 0.23
CA ASN A 20 7.28 2.16 0.51
C ASN A 20 7.92 3.05 1.58
N LEU A 21 7.65 4.35 1.56
CA LEU A 21 8.10 5.27 2.61
C LEU A 21 7.47 4.91 3.96
N TYR A 22 6.17 4.64 3.99
CA TYR A 22 5.47 4.24 5.21
C TYR A 22 6.03 2.93 5.77
N ARG A 23 6.24 1.92 4.92
CA ARG A 23 6.90 0.66 5.28
C ARG A 23 8.29 0.90 5.88
N PHE A 24 9.11 1.75 5.26
CA PHE A 24 10.45 2.07 5.76
C PHE A 24 10.37 2.67 7.17
N ILE A 25 9.52 3.68 7.36
CA ILE A 25 9.34 4.34 8.66
C ILE A 25 8.90 3.34 9.74
N LEU A 26 7.91 2.47 9.44
CA LEU A 26 7.46 1.44 10.38
C LEU A 26 8.58 0.49 10.79
N ILE A 27 9.39 0.01 9.83
CA ILE A 27 10.51 -0.89 10.10
C ILE A 27 11.58 -0.18 10.94
N THR A 28 11.94 1.06 10.58
CA THR A 28 13.01 1.80 11.26
C THR A 28 12.64 2.13 12.70
N GLU A 29 11.44 2.66 12.94
CA GLU A 29 11.00 3.01 14.30
C GLU A 29 10.82 1.76 15.17
N SER A 30 10.25 0.68 14.60
CA SER A 30 10.05 -0.58 15.32
C SER A 30 11.38 -1.25 15.68
N SER A 31 12.34 -1.29 14.75
CA SER A 31 13.68 -1.87 15.00
C SER A 31 14.53 -1.03 15.94
N GLY A 32 14.35 0.30 15.94
CA GLY A 32 15.03 1.21 16.85
C GLY A 32 14.46 1.20 18.27
N ASN A 33 13.29 0.58 18.48
CA ASN A 33 12.47 0.74 19.68
C ASN A 33 12.20 2.22 20.00
N THR A 34 11.99 3.02 18.96
CA THR A 34 11.73 4.46 19.05
C THR A 34 10.35 4.77 18.48
N ASN A 35 9.84 5.97 18.77
CA ASN A 35 8.64 6.47 18.13
C ASN A 35 8.72 8.00 17.98
N TYR A 36 9.85 8.51 17.48
CA TYR A 36 10.10 9.95 17.39
C TYR A 36 9.10 10.65 16.45
N THR A 37 8.62 9.93 15.45
CA THR A 37 7.61 10.41 14.48
C THR A 37 6.16 10.17 14.92
N GLU A 38 5.93 9.58 16.10
CA GLU A 38 4.62 9.14 16.61
C GLU A 38 3.88 8.11 15.73
N VAL A 39 4.53 7.60 14.69
CA VAL A 39 3.95 6.68 13.70
C VAL A 39 3.49 5.35 14.31
N LEU A 40 4.17 4.88 15.38
CA LEU A 40 3.85 3.66 16.10
C LEU A 40 2.84 3.88 17.23
N SER A 41 2.35 5.11 17.42
CA SER A 41 1.31 5.33 18.42
C SER A 41 0.05 4.54 18.04
N LYS A 42 -0.56 3.88 19.03
CA LYS A 42 -1.74 3.03 18.81
C LYS A 42 -2.84 3.76 18.05
N ASN A 43 -3.09 5.02 18.37
CA ASN A 43 -4.10 5.84 17.70
C ASN A 43 -3.76 6.08 16.21
N ASN A 44 -2.51 6.44 15.89
CA ASN A 44 -2.09 6.65 14.50
C ASN A 44 -2.14 5.35 13.70
N LEU A 45 -1.66 4.24 14.27
CA LEU A 45 -1.72 2.92 13.62
C LEU A 45 -3.16 2.49 13.33
N GLN A 46 -4.07 2.62 14.30
CA GLN A 46 -5.50 2.31 14.11
C GLN A 46 -6.14 3.19 13.04
N LYS A 47 -5.81 4.49 13.04
CA LYS A 47 -6.33 5.45 12.06
C LYS A 47 -5.85 5.12 10.65
N VAL A 48 -4.55 4.92 10.47
CA VAL A 48 -3.98 4.56 9.15
C VAL A 48 -4.53 3.23 8.64
N TYR A 49 -4.67 2.23 9.51
CA TYR A 49 -5.26 0.95 9.13
C TYR A 49 -6.68 1.12 8.56
N ARG A 50 -7.57 1.75 9.35
CA ARG A 50 -9.01 1.85 9.04
C ARG A 50 -9.32 2.85 7.92
N GLU A 51 -8.65 3.99 7.91
CA GLU A 51 -8.97 5.07 6.97
C GLU A 51 -8.20 4.95 5.65
N TRP A 52 -7.06 4.25 5.62
CA TRP A 52 -6.19 4.22 4.44
C TRP A 52 -5.91 2.80 3.94
N LEU A 53 -5.31 1.94 4.76
CA LEU A 53 -4.80 0.65 4.26
C LEU A 53 -5.92 -0.32 3.88
N GLU A 54 -6.95 -0.43 4.70
CA GLU A 54 -8.09 -1.30 4.45
C GLU A 54 -8.90 -0.86 3.22
N PRO A 55 -9.29 0.43 3.07
CA PRO A 55 -9.91 0.93 1.85
C PRO A 55 -9.04 0.73 0.60
N LEU A 56 -7.73 0.97 0.70
CA LEU A 56 -6.81 0.78 -0.42
C LEU A 56 -6.71 -0.70 -0.82
N ARG A 57 -6.72 -1.63 0.15
CA ARG A 57 -6.72 -3.08 -0.12
C ARG A 57 -7.97 -3.50 -0.87
N ALA A 58 -9.14 -3.00 -0.45
CA ALA A 58 -10.40 -3.25 -1.13
C ALA A 58 -10.37 -2.71 -2.58
N LEU A 59 -9.87 -1.48 -2.76
CA LEU A 59 -9.75 -0.87 -4.08
C LEU A 59 -8.79 -1.65 -5.01
N VAL A 60 -7.59 -1.98 -4.55
CA VAL A 60 -6.59 -2.72 -5.35
C VAL A 60 -7.11 -4.11 -5.72
N SER A 61 -7.75 -4.81 -4.78
CA SER A 61 -8.37 -6.11 -5.03
C SER A 61 -9.51 -6.02 -6.03
N GLY A 62 -10.36 -4.99 -5.91
CA GLY A 62 -11.46 -4.73 -6.85
C GLY A 62 -10.96 -4.49 -8.28
N VAL A 63 -9.96 -3.61 -8.43
CA VAL A 63 -9.35 -3.34 -9.75
C VAL A 63 -8.71 -4.60 -10.32
N ALA A 64 -7.99 -5.39 -9.51
CA ALA A 64 -7.39 -6.64 -9.98
C ALA A 64 -8.45 -7.66 -10.44
N ALA A 65 -9.56 -7.78 -9.70
CA ALA A 65 -10.64 -8.70 -10.03
C ALA A 65 -11.43 -8.26 -11.28
N GLU A 66 -11.66 -6.96 -11.47
CA GLU A 66 -12.26 -6.42 -12.68
C GLU A 66 -11.35 -6.63 -13.90
N THR A 67 -10.06 -6.38 -13.72
CA THR A 67 -9.06 -6.50 -14.79
C THR A 67 -8.91 -7.96 -15.25
N GLN A 68 -8.98 -8.94 -14.35
CA GLN A 68 -8.86 -10.36 -14.69
C GLN A 68 -10.03 -10.91 -15.54
N LYS A 69 -11.17 -10.21 -15.60
CA LYS A 69 -12.29 -10.62 -16.46
C LYS A 69 -12.01 -10.37 -17.95
N ASP A 70 -11.07 -9.48 -18.25
CA ASP A 70 -10.71 -9.11 -19.60
C ASP A 70 -9.49 -9.93 -20.05
N ASN A 71 -9.68 -10.84 -21.00
CA ASN A 71 -8.60 -11.67 -21.57
C ASN A 71 -7.79 -10.92 -22.65
N ASN A 72 -7.27 -9.74 -22.33
CA ASN A 72 -6.45 -8.95 -23.26
C ASN A 72 -5.08 -8.57 -22.66
N GLN A 73 -4.14 -8.17 -23.53
CA GLN A 73 -2.78 -7.80 -23.11
C GLN A 73 -2.78 -6.64 -22.11
N LEU A 74 -3.68 -5.67 -22.28
CA LEU A 74 -3.80 -4.52 -21.38
C LEU A 74 -4.18 -4.93 -19.95
N ALA A 75 -5.04 -5.93 -19.81
CA ALA A 75 -5.42 -6.48 -18.53
C ALA A 75 -4.24 -7.18 -17.85
N PHE A 76 -3.48 -7.98 -18.59
CA PHE A 76 -2.25 -8.59 -18.09
C PHE A 76 -1.24 -7.54 -17.62
N ASP A 77 -0.96 -6.52 -18.43
CA ASP A 77 -0.03 -5.44 -18.11
C ASP A 77 -0.47 -4.68 -16.85
N THR A 78 -1.79 -4.46 -16.69
CA THR A 78 -2.37 -3.80 -15.52
C THR A 78 -2.22 -4.65 -14.26
N VAL A 79 -2.48 -5.96 -14.32
CA VAL A 79 -2.27 -6.87 -13.19
C VAL A 79 -0.79 -6.90 -12.79
N CYS A 80 0.12 -7.00 -13.76
CA CYS A 80 1.57 -6.93 -13.51
C CYS A 80 1.98 -5.62 -12.84
N ALA A 81 1.40 -4.49 -13.27
CA ALA A 81 1.65 -3.20 -12.65
C ALA A 81 1.10 -3.14 -11.21
N LEU A 82 -0.04 -3.77 -10.91
CA LEU A 82 -0.64 -3.77 -9.57
C LEU A 82 0.10 -4.66 -8.56
N ASN A 83 0.81 -5.69 -9.00
CA ASN A 83 1.49 -6.65 -8.12
C ASN A 83 2.42 -5.98 -7.08
N PRO A 84 3.37 -5.10 -7.47
CA PRO A 84 4.19 -4.37 -6.50
C PRO A 84 3.38 -3.61 -5.45
N LEU A 85 2.28 -2.99 -5.85
CA LEU A 85 1.41 -2.27 -4.93
C LEU A 85 0.75 -3.22 -3.92
N HIS A 86 0.27 -4.36 -4.41
CA HIS A 86 -0.36 -5.38 -3.58
C HIS A 86 0.61 -5.92 -2.52
N PHE A 87 1.85 -6.23 -2.91
CA PHE A 87 2.88 -6.72 -1.99
C PHE A 87 3.27 -5.69 -0.92
N VAL A 88 3.53 -4.43 -1.33
CA VAL A 88 3.94 -3.39 -0.37
C VAL A 88 2.78 -3.04 0.57
N LEU A 89 1.54 -3.00 0.07
CA LEU A 89 0.35 -2.74 0.88
C LEU A 89 0.13 -3.83 1.94
N HIS A 90 0.17 -5.11 1.55
CA HIS A 90 0.06 -6.21 2.51
C HIS A 90 1.16 -6.14 3.57
N ARG A 91 2.41 -5.83 3.18
CA ARG A 91 3.48 -5.70 4.16
C ARG A 91 3.26 -4.52 5.12
N CYS A 92 2.70 -3.40 4.66
CA CYS A 92 2.33 -2.30 5.56
C CYS A 92 1.25 -2.72 6.56
N ILE A 93 0.24 -3.47 6.09
CA ILE A 93 -0.84 -3.99 6.94
C ILE A 93 -0.28 -4.93 8.01
N GLU A 94 0.57 -5.89 7.63
CA GLU A 94 1.22 -6.81 8.56
C GLU A 94 1.99 -6.06 9.64
N LEU A 95 2.85 -5.10 9.26
CA LEU A 95 3.62 -4.30 10.20
C LEU A 95 2.73 -3.50 11.16
N VAL A 96 1.63 -2.92 10.67
CA VAL A 96 0.67 -2.20 11.53
C VAL A 96 0.00 -3.15 12.51
N GLU A 97 -0.43 -4.33 12.06
CA GLU A 97 -1.04 -5.34 12.93
C GLU A 97 -0.07 -5.89 13.98
N GLU A 98 1.18 -6.16 13.59
CA GLU A 98 2.28 -6.57 14.47
C GLU A 98 2.48 -5.52 15.59
N ASN A 99 2.56 -4.23 15.23
CA ASN A 99 2.74 -3.15 16.20
C ASN A 99 1.49 -2.88 17.07
N LEU A 100 0.28 -3.19 16.58
CA LEU A 100 -0.97 -3.05 17.34
C LEU A 100 -1.22 -4.20 18.32
N LYS A 101 -0.78 -5.42 17.99
CA LYS A 101 -0.85 -6.58 18.89
C LYS A 101 0.09 -6.44 20.09
N GLY A 102 1.02 -5.48 20.03
CA GLY A 102 2.15 -5.37 20.95
C GLY A 102 3.19 -6.41 20.59
N CYS A 103 4.47 -6.03 20.63
CA CYS A 103 5.56 -7.00 20.59
C CYS A 103 5.41 -7.92 21.82
N PRO A 104 5.59 -9.26 21.71
CA PRO A 104 6.01 -10.04 22.87
C PRO A 104 7.35 -9.54 23.43
#